data_AF-A0ABD4Y7G0-F1
#
_entry.id   AF-A0ABD4Y7G0-F1
#
_cell.length_a   1.000
_cell.length_b   1.000
_cell.length_c   1.000
_cell.angle_alpha   90.00
_cell.angle_beta   90.00
_cell.angle_gamma   90.00
#
_symmetry.space_group_name_H-M   'P 1'
#
loop_
_entity.id
_entity.type
_entity.pdbx_description
1 polymer ?
#
loop_
_entity_poly.entity_id
_entity_poly.type
_entity_poly.pdbx_seq_one_letter_code
_entity_poly.pdbx_strand_id
1 'polypeptide(L)'
;MFRKCASRLAIWLCLASGLALATSASAQQAALQSVLEDLPQSCPQLPVRSAISEHLNAFYQARQFQPAWTSRSLLEGLLQQLAQLADDGLDPAYYQPERIREQLYPVASSPRRPECDDLLASQAYLQALHHLARGRLRQADIEPIWRSPDAPEADDRQRLLQIAVQGLADLPAAFDRAR
;
A
#
# COMPACT_ATOMS: atom_id res chain seq x y z
N MET A 1 -44.42 48.93 0.26
CA MET A 1 -43.45 48.66 1.34
C MET A 1 -42.80 47.31 1.08
N PHE A 2 -41.57 47.30 0.56
CA PHE A 2 -40.79 46.09 0.29
C PHE A 2 -39.78 45.86 1.42
N ARG A 3 -39.85 44.75 2.17
CA ARG A 3 -38.71 44.28 2.96
C ARG A 3 -38.64 42.75 3.08
N LYS A 4 -37.71 42.20 2.26
CA LYS A 4 -36.71 41.17 2.60
C LYS A 4 -37.17 39.72 2.84
N CYS A 5 -37.40 38.98 1.74
CA CYS A 5 -37.42 37.50 1.67
C CYS A 5 -36.11 36.91 1.10
N ALA A 6 -34.95 37.51 1.37
CA ALA A 6 -33.70 37.18 0.67
C ALA A 6 -32.68 36.36 1.51
N SER A 7 -33.10 35.65 2.55
CA SER A 7 -32.16 34.97 3.46
C SER A 7 -32.09 33.44 3.33
N ARG A 8 -32.95 32.78 2.54
CA ARG A 8 -33.00 31.29 2.48
C ARG A 8 -32.31 30.66 1.26
N LEU A 9 -31.86 31.46 0.28
CA LEU A 9 -31.25 30.96 -0.96
C LEU A 9 -29.72 30.76 -0.88
N ALA A 10 -29.05 31.30 0.14
CA ALA A 10 -27.60 31.18 0.28
C ALA A 10 -27.14 29.85 0.90
N ILE A 11 -27.99 29.15 1.65
CA ILE A 11 -27.63 27.89 2.34
C ILE A 11 -27.67 26.69 1.40
N TRP A 12 -28.44 26.76 0.31
CA TRP A 12 -28.52 25.68 -0.69
C TRP A 12 -27.33 25.64 -1.66
N LEU A 13 -26.56 26.72 -1.78
CA LEU A 13 -25.43 26.78 -2.71
C LEU A 13 -24.13 26.17 -2.14
N CYS A 14 -24.00 26.03 -0.81
CA CYS A 14 -22.80 25.43 -0.19
C CYS A 14 -22.83 23.88 -0.16
N LEU A 15 -24.01 23.26 -0.33
CA LEU A 15 -24.16 21.79 -0.29
C LEU A 15 -23.90 21.13 -1.65
N ALA A 16 -23.97 21.87 -2.76
CA ALA A 16 -23.76 21.31 -4.10
C ALA A 16 -22.27 21.02 -4.40
N SER A 17 -21.33 21.75 -3.79
CA SER A 17 -19.89 21.61 -4.07
C SER A 17 -19.24 20.39 -3.40
N GLY A 18 -19.87 19.77 -2.39
CA GLY A 18 -19.33 18.61 -1.68
C GLY A 18 -19.48 17.28 -2.44
N LEU A 19 -20.43 17.18 -3.36
CA LEU A 19 -20.80 15.92 -4.03
C LEU A 19 -19.80 15.49 -5.13
N ALA A 20 -19.07 16.44 -5.73
CA ALA A 20 -18.18 16.15 -6.86
C ALA A 20 -16.91 15.36 -6.44
N LEU A 21 -16.34 15.69 -5.28
CA LEU A 21 -15.10 15.06 -4.78
C LEU A 21 -15.32 13.66 -4.21
N ALA A 22 -16.50 13.39 -3.64
CA ALA A 22 -16.83 12.08 -3.09
C ALA A 22 -16.94 11.00 -4.19
N THR A 23 -17.48 11.38 -5.35
CA THR A 23 -17.69 10.46 -6.49
C THR A 23 -16.38 9.94 -7.07
N SER A 24 -15.35 10.80 -7.19
CA SER A 24 -14.04 10.40 -7.71
C SER A 24 -13.30 9.45 -6.79
N ALA A 25 -13.37 9.66 -5.46
CA ALA A 25 -12.74 8.77 -4.50
C ALA A 25 -13.37 7.36 -4.53
N SER A 26 -14.70 7.27 -4.58
CA SER A 26 -15.39 5.98 -4.68
C SER A 26 -15.08 5.23 -5.97
N ALA A 27 -14.92 5.94 -7.09
CA ALA A 27 -14.56 5.32 -8.36
C ALA A 27 -13.14 4.73 -8.31
N GLN A 28 -12.20 5.46 -7.70
CA GLN A 28 -10.81 5.00 -7.54
C GLN A 28 -10.72 3.76 -6.63
N GLN A 29 -11.51 3.72 -5.55
CA GLN A 29 -11.58 2.55 -4.65
C GLN A 29 -12.12 1.31 -5.36
N ALA A 30 -13.22 1.46 -6.10
CA ALA A 30 -13.81 0.37 -6.87
C ALA A 30 -12.86 -0.13 -7.97
N ALA A 31 -12.15 0.78 -8.64
CA ALA A 31 -11.14 0.43 -9.63
C ALA A 31 -10.01 -0.40 -9.00
N LEU A 32 -9.45 0.05 -7.88
CA LEU A 32 -8.37 -0.66 -7.19
C LEU A 32 -8.81 -2.05 -6.71
N GLN A 33 -10.02 -2.16 -6.15
CA GLN A 33 -10.59 -3.44 -5.74
C GLN A 33 -10.73 -4.39 -6.94
N SER A 34 -11.30 -3.92 -8.05
CA SER A 34 -11.48 -4.75 -9.26
C SER A 34 -10.16 -5.22 -9.85
N VAL A 35 -9.14 -4.36 -9.86
CA VAL A 35 -7.79 -4.70 -10.34
C VAL A 35 -7.16 -5.75 -9.44
N LEU A 36 -7.31 -5.62 -8.12
CA LEU A 36 -6.76 -6.57 -7.14
C LEU A 36 -7.40 -7.96 -7.25
N GLU A 37 -8.72 -8.02 -7.48
CA GLU A 37 -9.47 -9.26 -7.66
C GLU A 37 -9.09 -10.00 -8.97
N ASP A 38 -8.72 -9.25 -10.02
CA ASP A 38 -8.35 -9.78 -11.35
C ASP A 38 -6.83 -9.99 -11.54
N LEU A 39 -6.04 -9.96 -10.46
CA LEU A 39 -4.61 -10.28 -10.57
C LEU A 39 -4.39 -11.75 -10.97
N PRO A 40 -3.43 -12.05 -11.87
CA PRO A 40 -2.46 -11.13 -12.47
C PRO A 40 -2.90 -10.48 -13.79
N GLN A 41 -4.11 -10.74 -14.30
CA GLN A 41 -4.54 -10.28 -15.64
C GLN A 41 -4.58 -8.75 -15.76
N SER A 42 -5.04 -8.07 -14.73
CA SER A 42 -5.15 -6.62 -14.66
C SER A 42 -3.78 -5.90 -14.61
N CYS A 43 -2.79 -6.50 -13.95
CA CYS A 43 -1.42 -5.99 -13.81
C CYS A 43 -0.38 -7.11 -14.08
N PRO A 44 -0.18 -7.51 -15.35
CA PRO A 44 0.66 -8.66 -15.69
C PRO A 44 2.15 -8.44 -15.41
N GLN A 45 2.56 -7.17 -15.29
CA GLN A 45 3.93 -6.78 -14.99
C GLN A 45 4.23 -6.77 -13.48
N LEU A 46 3.24 -7.05 -12.63
CA LEU A 46 3.45 -7.12 -11.18
C LEU A 46 3.93 -8.54 -10.83
N PRO A 47 5.08 -8.71 -10.18
CA PRO A 47 5.60 -10.05 -9.85
C PRO A 47 4.82 -10.63 -8.67
N VAL A 48 3.60 -11.09 -8.94
CA VAL A 48 2.73 -11.73 -7.96
C VAL A 48 3.16 -13.19 -7.77
N ARG A 49 3.53 -13.55 -6.54
CA ARG A 49 3.48 -14.94 -6.04
C ARG A 49 2.20 -15.09 -5.22
N SER A 50 1.62 -16.29 -5.15
CA SER A 50 0.33 -16.54 -4.48
C SER A 50 0.24 -15.95 -3.06
N ALA A 51 1.29 -16.10 -2.24
CA ALA A 51 1.36 -15.54 -0.88
C ALA A 51 1.37 -14.00 -0.84
N ILE A 52 1.81 -13.33 -1.91
CA ILE A 52 1.85 -11.85 -1.97
C ILE A 52 0.45 -11.29 -2.26
N SER A 53 -0.41 -12.03 -2.98
CA SER A 53 -1.80 -11.63 -3.22
C SER A 53 -2.61 -11.54 -1.93
N GLU A 54 -2.40 -12.46 -0.98
CA GLU A 54 -3.13 -12.45 0.30
C GLU A 54 -2.77 -11.23 1.16
N HIS A 55 -1.48 -10.89 1.24
CA HIS A 55 -1.01 -9.72 1.99
C HIS A 55 -1.52 -8.41 1.38
N LEU A 56 -1.52 -8.30 0.04
CA LEU A 56 -2.11 -7.14 -0.64
C LEU A 56 -3.62 -7.04 -0.37
N ASN A 57 -4.37 -8.15 -0.46
CA ASN A 57 -5.79 -8.17 -0.13
C ASN A 57 -6.07 -7.70 1.30
N ALA A 58 -5.37 -8.25 2.28
CA ALA A 58 -5.54 -7.86 3.68
C ALA A 58 -5.21 -6.38 3.92
N PHE A 59 -4.13 -5.88 3.30
CA PHE A 59 -3.72 -4.49 3.38
C PHE A 59 -4.76 -3.52 2.79
N TYR A 60 -5.27 -3.79 1.59
CA TYR A 60 -6.27 -2.91 0.98
C TYR A 60 -7.66 -3.05 1.61
N GLN A 61 -8.05 -4.24 2.10
CA GLN A 61 -9.28 -4.38 2.89
C GLN A 61 -9.22 -3.52 4.16
N ALA A 62 -8.11 -3.57 4.90
CA ALA A 62 -7.91 -2.75 6.09
C ALA A 62 -7.93 -1.23 5.78
N ARG A 63 -7.60 -0.85 4.54
CA ARG A 63 -7.61 0.53 4.04
C ARG A 63 -8.87 0.89 3.27
N GLN A 64 -9.89 0.03 3.27
CA GLN A 64 -11.14 0.24 2.54
C GLN A 64 -10.90 0.57 1.05
N PHE A 65 -9.90 -0.10 0.45
CA PHE A 65 -9.45 0.03 -0.92
C PHE A 65 -9.03 1.46 -1.34
N GLN A 66 -8.68 2.32 -0.39
CA GLN A 66 -8.05 3.61 -0.71
C GLN A 66 -6.62 3.41 -1.23
N PRO A 67 -6.15 4.13 -2.27
CA PRO A 67 -4.75 4.04 -2.73
C PRO A 67 -3.74 4.42 -1.64
N ALA A 68 -2.63 3.69 -1.52
CA ALA A 68 -1.58 3.92 -0.50
C ALA A 68 -0.66 5.08 -0.84
N TRP A 69 -0.29 5.20 -2.11
CA TRP A 69 0.86 5.96 -2.55
C TRP A 69 0.42 7.22 -3.29
N THR A 70 -0.41 8.03 -2.62
CA THR A 70 -1.05 9.22 -3.23
C THR A 70 -0.15 10.45 -3.31
N SER A 71 1.00 10.45 -2.61
CA SER A 71 1.92 11.58 -2.59
C SER A 71 3.32 11.18 -3.00
N ARG A 72 3.99 12.10 -3.70
CA ARG A 72 5.39 11.98 -4.11
C ARG A 72 6.34 11.79 -2.93
N SER A 73 6.13 12.52 -1.84
CA SER A 73 6.95 12.41 -0.62
C SER A 73 6.87 11.04 0.02
N LEU A 74 5.69 10.40 0.00
CA LEU A 74 5.52 9.06 0.55
C LEU A 74 6.25 8.00 -0.28
N LEU A 75 6.20 8.12 -1.61
CA LEU A 75 7.00 7.27 -2.52
C LEU A 75 8.50 7.50 -2.37
N GLU A 76 8.96 8.76 -2.24
CA GLU A 76 10.36 9.08 -1.98
C GLU A 76 10.82 8.50 -0.62
N GLY A 77 9.98 8.60 0.41
CA GLY A 77 10.22 7.98 1.71
C GLY A 77 10.31 6.45 1.64
N LEU A 78 9.45 5.80 0.86
CA LEU A 78 9.56 4.36 0.62
C LEU A 78 10.89 4.01 -0.03
N LEU A 79 11.29 4.72 -1.09
CA LEU A 79 12.57 4.49 -1.76
C LEU A 79 13.78 4.65 -0.83
N GLN A 80 13.73 5.62 0.08
CA GLN A 80 14.76 5.80 1.11
C GLN A 80 14.82 4.61 2.06
N GLN A 81 13.68 4.14 2.56
CA GLN A 81 13.63 2.97 3.45
C GLN A 81 14.08 1.68 2.76
N LEU A 82 13.69 1.47 1.50
CA LEU A 82 14.15 0.33 0.70
C LEU A 82 15.67 0.31 0.51
N ALA A 83 16.30 1.48 0.34
CA ALA A 83 17.76 1.57 0.21
C ALA A 83 18.49 1.18 1.52
N GLN A 84 17.92 1.50 2.68
CA GLN A 84 18.50 1.18 4.00
C GLN A 84 18.43 -0.31 4.35
N LEU A 85 17.63 -1.11 3.62
CA LEU A 85 17.56 -2.56 3.83
C LEU A 85 18.91 -3.27 3.62
N ALA A 86 19.85 -2.65 2.92
CA ALA A 86 21.23 -3.15 2.80
C ALA A 86 21.94 -3.27 4.15
N ASP A 87 21.62 -2.38 5.10
CA ASP A 87 22.19 -2.40 6.46
C ASP A 87 21.68 -3.60 7.27
N ASP A 88 20.51 -4.13 6.91
CA ASP A 88 19.89 -5.34 7.46
C ASP A 88 20.32 -6.63 6.69
N GLY A 89 21.27 -6.51 5.75
CA GLY A 89 21.75 -7.63 4.92
C GLY A 89 20.77 -8.09 3.84
N LEU A 90 19.72 -7.32 3.56
CA LEU A 90 18.78 -7.56 2.47
C LEU A 90 19.28 -6.87 1.18
N ASP A 91 18.89 -7.39 0.01
CA ASP A 91 19.23 -6.78 -1.28
C ASP A 91 18.11 -5.81 -1.70
N PRO A 92 18.34 -4.48 -1.74
CA PRO A 92 17.32 -3.50 -2.15
C PRO A 92 16.76 -3.74 -3.55
N ALA A 93 17.54 -4.28 -4.48
CA ALA A 93 17.10 -4.51 -5.86
C ALA A 93 15.92 -5.49 -5.94
N TYR A 94 15.78 -6.37 -4.94
CA TYR A 94 14.69 -7.33 -4.84
C TYR A 94 13.30 -6.65 -4.79
N TYR A 95 13.23 -5.42 -4.27
CA TYR A 95 11.98 -4.68 -4.09
C TYR A 95 11.67 -3.73 -5.25
N GLN A 96 12.36 -3.90 -6.38
CA GLN A 96 12.17 -3.13 -7.62
C GLN A 96 12.09 -1.59 -7.44
N PRO A 97 13.00 -0.96 -6.65
CA PRO A 97 12.95 0.47 -6.38
C PRO A 97 12.98 1.33 -7.67
N GLU A 98 13.53 0.80 -8.76
CA GLU A 98 13.72 1.59 -9.98
C GLU A 98 12.39 1.77 -10.72
N ARG A 99 11.55 0.73 -10.70
CA ARG A 99 10.18 0.80 -11.22
C ARG A 99 9.29 1.70 -10.38
N ILE A 100 9.51 1.75 -9.07
CA ILE A 100 8.83 2.70 -8.19
C ILE A 100 9.31 4.13 -8.50
N ARG A 101 10.61 4.34 -8.77
CA ARG A 101 11.16 5.65 -9.12
C ARG A 101 10.63 6.19 -10.46
N GLU A 102 10.36 5.32 -11.43
CA GLU A 102 9.68 5.70 -12.69
C GLU A 102 8.29 6.31 -12.44
N GLN A 103 7.64 5.99 -11.32
CA GLN A 103 6.34 6.58 -10.95
C GLN A 103 6.47 8.07 -10.60
N LEU A 104 7.62 8.49 -10.05
CA LEU A 104 7.90 9.89 -9.67
C LEU A 104 8.16 10.80 -10.88
N TYR A 105 8.58 10.22 -12.01
CA TYR A 105 8.95 10.96 -13.23
C TYR A 105 8.21 10.37 -14.45
N PRO A 106 6.90 10.68 -14.62
CA PRO A 106 6.13 10.14 -15.74
C PRO A 106 6.67 10.58 -17.08
N VAL A 107 6.95 9.59 -17.93
CA VAL A 107 7.13 9.83 -19.37
C VAL A 107 5.75 9.80 -20.03
N ALA A 108 5.38 10.87 -20.73
CA ALA A 108 4.05 11.05 -21.31
C ALA A 108 3.64 9.96 -22.34
N SER A 109 4.60 9.20 -22.86
CA SER A 109 4.36 8.16 -23.88
C SER A 109 4.02 6.78 -23.31
N SER A 110 4.10 6.58 -21.99
CA SER A 110 3.85 5.28 -21.36
C SER A 110 2.45 5.22 -20.75
N PRO A 111 1.58 4.30 -21.19
CA PRO A 111 0.27 4.10 -20.55
C PRO A 111 0.50 3.63 -19.11
N ARG A 112 0.21 4.49 -18.13
CA ARG A 112 0.21 4.10 -16.72
C ARG A 112 -1.18 3.70 -16.26
N ARG A 113 -1.22 2.66 -15.43
CA ARG A 113 -2.40 2.32 -14.63
C ARG A 113 -2.06 2.65 -13.17
N PRO A 114 -2.65 3.71 -12.59
CA PRO A 114 -2.31 4.13 -11.23
C PRO A 114 -2.59 3.04 -10.19
N GLU A 115 -3.53 2.14 -10.45
CA GLU A 115 -3.82 0.98 -9.61
C GLU A 115 -2.65 -0.01 -9.59
N CYS A 116 -2.07 -0.31 -10.76
CA CYS A 116 -0.91 -1.20 -10.83
C CYS A 116 0.34 -0.56 -10.20
N ASP A 117 0.49 0.75 -10.33
CA ASP A 117 1.58 1.50 -9.68
C ASP A 117 1.46 1.44 -8.15
N ASP A 118 0.26 1.66 -7.63
CA ASP A 118 -0.04 1.60 -6.19
C ASP A 118 0.18 0.18 -5.64
N LEU A 119 -0.27 -0.85 -6.37
CA LEU A 119 -0.04 -2.25 -6.01
C LEU A 119 1.44 -2.63 -6.02
N LEU A 120 2.23 -2.11 -6.97
CA LEU A 120 3.67 -2.39 -7.05
C LEU A 120 4.41 -1.83 -5.83
N ALA A 121 4.15 -0.57 -5.47
CA ALA A 121 4.75 0.06 -4.30
C ALA A 121 4.30 -0.62 -3.00
N SER A 122 3.01 -1.00 -2.91
CA SER A 122 2.48 -1.77 -1.77
C SER A 122 3.10 -3.15 -1.64
N GLN A 123 3.32 -3.84 -2.76
CA GLN A 123 4.01 -5.13 -2.76
C GLN A 123 5.43 -4.97 -2.21
N ALA A 124 6.21 -4.02 -2.71
CA ALA A 124 7.57 -3.76 -2.25
C ALA A 124 7.61 -3.45 -0.75
N TYR A 125 6.72 -2.57 -0.28
CA TYR A 125 6.60 -2.21 1.13
C TYR A 125 6.26 -3.39 2.03
N LEU A 126 5.22 -4.17 1.69
CA LEU A 126 4.80 -5.31 2.50
C LEU A 126 5.84 -6.42 2.51
N GLN A 127 6.52 -6.67 1.38
CA GLN A 127 7.61 -7.63 1.32
C GLN A 127 8.81 -7.19 2.16
N ALA A 128 9.16 -5.90 2.14
CA ALA A 128 10.25 -5.36 2.96
C ALA A 128 9.95 -5.54 4.45
N LEU A 129 8.77 -5.14 4.92
CA LEU A 129 8.37 -5.33 6.32
C LEU A 129 8.37 -6.80 6.73
N HIS A 130 7.89 -7.68 5.85
CA HIS A 130 7.91 -9.12 6.12
C HIS A 130 9.34 -9.66 6.24
N HIS A 131 10.23 -9.29 5.31
CA HIS A 131 11.61 -9.76 5.32
C HIS A 131 12.44 -9.17 6.47
N LEU A 132 12.15 -7.96 6.94
CA LEU A 132 12.74 -7.44 8.18
C LEU A 132 12.33 -8.30 9.37
N ALA A 133 11.03 -8.60 9.51
CA ALA A 133 10.52 -9.31 10.68
C ALA A 133 10.84 -10.81 10.71
N ARG A 134 11.09 -11.42 9.55
CA ARG A 134 11.20 -12.88 9.41
C ARG A 134 12.49 -13.34 8.74
N GLY A 135 13.28 -12.42 8.21
CA GLY A 135 14.31 -12.75 7.23
C GLY A 135 13.68 -13.19 5.90
N ARG A 136 14.55 -13.40 4.90
CA ARG A 136 14.16 -13.94 3.59
C ARG A 136 14.13 -15.46 3.53
N LEU A 137 14.93 -16.10 4.38
CA LEU A 137 15.05 -17.55 4.42
C LEU A 137 14.12 -18.09 5.49
N ARG A 138 13.32 -19.11 5.15
CA ARG A 138 12.55 -19.82 6.17
C ARG A 138 13.54 -20.59 7.03
N GLN A 139 13.70 -20.19 8.28
CA GLN A 139 14.63 -20.85 9.20
C GLN A 139 14.35 -22.35 9.30
N ALA A 140 13.09 -22.78 9.23
CA ALA A 140 12.72 -24.21 9.24
C ALA A 140 13.29 -25.02 8.06
N ASP A 141 13.61 -24.37 6.94
CA ASP A 141 14.25 -25.03 5.78
C ASP A 141 15.77 -25.16 5.95
N ILE A 142 16.37 -24.38 6.86
CA ILE A 142 17.82 -24.30 7.07
C ILE A 142 18.22 -24.99 8.38
N GLU A 143 17.56 -24.64 9.48
CA GLU A 143 17.74 -25.19 10.83
C GLU A 143 16.37 -25.31 11.56
N PRO A 144 15.69 -26.47 11.45
CA PRO A 144 14.41 -26.69 12.11
C PRO A 144 14.58 -26.73 13.63
N ILE A 145 14.11 -25.69 14.31
CA ILE A 145 13.98 -25.67 15.77
C ILE A 145 12.74 -26.47 16.15
N TRP A 146 12.86 -27.38 17.12
CA TRP A 146 11.72 -28.09 17.69
C TRP A 146 10.73 -27.10 18.32
N ARG A 147 9.47 -27.13 17.88
CA ARG A 147 8.37 -26.39 18.50
C ARG A 147 7.31 -27.38 18.99
N SER A 148 6.67 -27.06 20.11
CA SER A 148 5.53 -27.85 20.58
C SER A 148 4.38 -27.74 19.56
N PRO A 149 3.75 -28.86 19.14
CA PRO A 149 2.62 -28.85 18.21
C PRO A 149 1.43 -27.99 18.68
N ASP A 150 1.33 -27.78 19.99
CA ASP A 150 0.24 -27.04 20.64
C ASP A 150 0.59 -25.56 20.90
N ALA A 151 1.80 -25.13 20.54
CA ALA A 151 2.17 -23.72 20.66
C ALA A 151 1.36 -22.91 19.64
N PRO A 152 0.61 -21.88 20.05
CA PRO A 152 -0.06 -21.00 19.09
C PRO A 152 1.00 -20.37 18.19
N GLU A 153 0.82 -20.45 16.87
CA GLU A 153 1.53 -19.54 15.98
C GLU A 153 1.13 -18.12 16.40
N ALA A 154 2.12 -17.31 16.79
CA ALA A 154 1.86 -15.92 17.10
C ALA A 154 1.16 -15.27 15.90
N ASP A 155 0.16 -14.41 16.16
CA ASP A 155 -0.58 -13.67 15.12
C ASP A 155 0.28 -12.54 14.51
N ASP A 156 1.50 -12.91 14.11
CA ASP A 156 2.53 -12.05 13.55
C ASP A 156 2.06 -11.44 12.22
N ARG A 157 1.17 -12.14 11.50
CA ARG A 157 0.55 -11.62 10.27
C ARG A 157 -0.33 -10.41 10.57
N GLN A 158 -1.18 -10.48 11.60
CA GLN A 158 -2.00 -9.34 12.00
C GLN A 158 -1.15 -8.20 12.56
N ARG A 159 -0.11 -8.51 13.34
CA ARG A 159 0.83 -7.51 13.83
C ARG A 159 1.53 -6.77 12.68
N LEU A 160 2.06 -7.50 11.70
CA LEU A 160 2.69 -6.91 10.52
C LEU A 160 1.70 -6.09 9.68
N LEU A 161 0.46 -6.56 9.54
CA LEU A 161 -0.60 -5.80 8.88
C LEU A 161 -0.88 -4.47 9.60
N GLN A 162 -0.95 -4.48 10.93
CA GLN A 162 -1.13 -3.26 11.73
C GLN A 162 0.04 -2.29 11.57
N ILE A 163 1.29 -2.79 11.62
CA ILE A 163 2.49 -2.00 11.34
C ILE A 163 2.40 -1.39 9.93
N ALA A 164 2.02 -2.19 8.93
CA ALA A 164 1.94 -1.75 7.54
C ALA A 164 0.92 -0.62 7.35
N VAL A 165 -0.30 -0.78 7.88
CA VAL A 165 -1.39 0.19 7.73
C VAL A 165 -1.09 1.49 8.47
N GLN A 166 -0.67 1.40 9.74
CA GLN A 166 -0.33 2.59 10.53
C GLN A 166 0.96 3.27 10.03
N GLY A 167 1.88 2.48 9.49
CA GLY A 167 3.18 2.92 9.01
C GLY A 167 3.16 3.86 7.81
N LEU A 168 2.04 3.96 7.09
CA LEU A 168 1.91 4.95 6.00
C LEU A 168 1.99 6.40 6.51
N ALA A 169 1.76 6.64 7.81
CA ALA A 169 1.93 7.95 8.42
C ALA A 169 3.41 8.27 8.76
N ASP A 170 4.23 7.24 8.98
CA ASP A 170 5.64 7.34 9.36
C ASP A 170 6.37 6.06 8.93
N LEU A 171 6.94 6.10 7.71
CA LEU A 171 7.61 4.94 7.12
C LEU A 171 8.87 4.53 7.92
N PRO A 172 9.78 5.44 8.33
CA PRO A 172 10.89 5.08 9.21
C PRO A 172 10.43 4.30 10.46
N ALA A 173 9.42 4.79 11.18
CA ALA A 173 8.91 4.10 12.37
C ALA A 173 8.23 2.75 12.04
N ALA A 174 7.70 2.58 10.83
CA ALA A 174 7.15 1.30 10.38
C ALA A 174 8.25 0.25 10.15
N PHE A 175 9.32 0.64 9.46
CA PHE A 175 10.47 -0.23 9.19
C PHE A 175 11.21 -0.58 10.48
N ASP A 176 11.41 0.38 11.38
CA ASP A 176 12.01 0.13 12.70
C ASP A 176 11.21 -0.86 13.55
N ARG A 177 9.87 -0.79 13.51
CA ARG A 177 9.01 -1.75 14.24
C ARG A 177 8.99 -3.14 13.63
N ALA A 178 9.42 -3.28 12.37
CA ALA A 178 9.47 -4.55 11.67
C ALA A 178 10.83 -5.27 11.83
N ARG A 179 11.88 -4.57 12.28
CA ARG A 179 13.15 -5.18 12.70
C ARG A 179 13.00 -5.93 14.03
#